data_AF-A0A1Q7ADU7-F1
#
_entry.id   AF-A0A1Q7ADU7-F1
#
_cell.length_a   1.000
_cell.length_b   1.000
_cell.length_c   1.000
_cell.angle_alpha   90.00
_cell.angle_beta   90.00
_cell.angle_gamma   90.00
#
_symmetry.space_group_name_H-M   'P 1'
#
loop_
_entity.id
_entity.type
_entity.pdbx_description
1 polymer ?
#
loop_
_entity_poly.entity_id
_entity_poly.type
_entity_poly.pdbx_seq_one_letter_code
_entity_poly.pdbx_strand_id
1 'polypeptide(L)'
;MAVLAMFQDADVLPPKGTPEANRIIKSVIQFQSVFQKSGDSYVRAFLSRALAQQRGSEANEAASRFHSAGWTSEVLEALREQWVATAIDQRVRLAPGFHQFNISLEDFDSLMDLVAKARTALEQRGQNMHQVFAQRRQEMPGGTQ
;
A
#
# COMPACT_ATOMS: atom_id res chain seq x y z
N MET A 1 -1.91 -10.16 2.98
CA MET A 1 -2.22 -11.14 1.93
C MET A 1 -3.22 -10.59 0.89
N ALA A 2 -4.31 -9.91 1.29
CA ALA A 2 -5.36 -9.41 0.35
C ALA A 2 -4.83 -8.54 -0.80
N VAL A 3 -3.82 -7.70 -0.51
CA VAL A 3 -3.12 -6.88 -1.52
C VAL A 3 -2.57 -7.72 -2.67
N LEU A 4 -1.89 -8.83 -2.37
CA LEU A 4 -1.28 -9.70 -3.37
C LEU A 4 -2.33 -10.43 -4.20
N ALA A 5 -3.43 -10.88 -3.57
CA ALA A 5 -4.55 -11.50 -4.28
C ALA A 5 -5.24 -10.51 -5.22
N MET A 6 -5.45 -9.27 -4.78
CA MET A 6 -5.99 -8.20 -5.62
C MET A 6 -5.07 -7.89 -6.82
N PHE A 7 -3.75 -7.84 -6.62
CA PHE A 7 -2.81 -7.66 -7.73
C PHE A 7 -2.81 -8.84 -8.71
N GLN A 8 -2.99 -10.06 -8.20
CA GLN A 8 -3.13 -11.25 -9.03
C GLN A 8 -4.40 -11.19 -9.89
N ASP A 9 -5.53 -10.76 -9.30
CA ASP A 9 -6.80 -10.60 -10.02
C ASP A 9 -6.72 -9.53 -11.10
N ALA A 10 -6.03 -8.43 -10.81
CA ALA A 10 -5.79 -7.37 -11.77
C ALA A 10 -4.80 -7.76 -12.88
N ASP A 11 -4.16 -8.93 -12.78
CA ASP A 11 -3.14 -9.42 -13.71
C ASP A 11 -1.95 -8.46 -13.86
N VAL A 12 -1.49 -7.89 -12.73
CA VAL A 12 -0.39 -6.91 -12.70
C VAL A 12 0.86 -7.42 -12.02
N LEU A 13 0.81 -8.62 -11.43
CA LEU A 13 1.98 -9.24 -10.82
C LEU A 13 2.96 -9.74 -11.89
N PRO A 14 4.27 -9.64 -11.66
CA PRO A 14 5.25 -10.32 -12.49
C PRO A 14 5.08 -11.85 -12.39
N PRO A 15 5.66 -12.61 -13.35
CA PRO A 15 5.55 -14.06 -13.36
C PRO A 15 5.98 -14.68 -12.02
N LYS A 16 5.24 -15.70 -11.58
CA LYS A 16 5.54 -16.39 -10.32
C LYS A 16 6.93 -17.03 -10.38
N GLY A 17 7.65 -16.95 -9.27
CA GLY A 17 8.99 -17.52 -9.14
C GLY A 17 10.12 -16.63 -9.64
N THR A 18 9.84 -15.44 -10.19
CA THR A 18 10.89 -14.49 -10.53
C THR A 18 11.37 -13.72 -9.28
N PRO A 19 12.61 -13.18 -9.29
CA PRO A 19 13.11 -12.31 -8.23
C PRO A 19 12.18 -11.12 -7.94
N GLU A 20 11.54 -10.57 -8.96
CA GLU A 20 10.63 -9.42 -8.87
C GLU A 20 9.35 -9.79 -8.11
N ALA A 21 8.79 -10.98 -8.36
CA ALA A 21 7.63 -11.48 -7.61
C ALA A 21 7.94 -11.60 -6.11
N ASN A 22 9.12 -12.15 -5.77
CA ASN A 22 9.59 -12.25 -4.39
C ASN A 22 9.82 -10.86 -3.76
N ARG A 23 10.36 -9.92 -4.53
CA ARG A 23 10.56 -8.52 -4.11
C ARG A 23 9.23 -7.87 -3.75
N ILE A 24 8.18 -8.03 -4.55
CA ILE A 24 6.85 -7.46 -4.27
C ILE A 24 6.23 -8.05 -3.00
N ILE A 25 6.31 -9.36 -2.81
CA ILE A 25 5.81 -10.02 -1.59
C ILE A 25 6.49 -9.42 -0.36
N LYS A 26 7.81 -9.30 -0.40
CA LYS A 26 8.59 -8.65 0.67
C LYS A 26 8.14 -7.19 0.86
N SER A 27 8.02 -6.40 -0.20
CA SER A 27 7.61 -4.99 -0.13
C SER A 27 6.25 -4.84 0.55
N VAL A 28 5.24 -5.62 0.16
CA VAL A 28 3.89 -5.54 0.77
C VAL A 28 3.95 -5.79 2.28
N ILE A 29 4.72 -6.77 2.73
CA ILE A 29 4.84 -7.11 4.16
C ILE A 29 5.64 -6.05 4.92
N GLN A 30 6.79 -5.64 4.37
CA GLN A 30 7.69 -4.71 5.04
C GLN A 30 7.12 -3.30 5.10
N PHE A 31 6.47 -2.80 4.02
CA PHE A 31 5.83 -1.49 4.06
C PHE A 31 4.66 -1.44 5.04
N GLN A 32 3.93 -2.54 5.23
CA GLN A 32 2.93 -2.59 6.31
C GLN A 32 3.59 -2.33 7.66
N SER A 33 4.72 -3.00 7.92
CA SER A 33 5.49 -2.83 9.15
C SER A 33 6.08 -1.42 9.29
N VAL A 34 6.62 -0.84 8.20
CA VAL A 34 7.10 0.55 8.18
C VAL A 34 6.01 1.51 8.66
N PHE A 35 4.85 1.49 8.01
CA PHE A 35 3.79 2.45 8.33
C PHE A 35 3.12 2.15 9.68
N GLN A 36 3.11 0.89 10.14
CA GLN A 36 2.53 0.53 11.43
C GLN A 36 3.47 0.78 12.61
N LYS A 37 4.78 0.63 12.43
CA LYS A 37 5.74 0.50 13.55
C LYS A 37 6.88 1.52 13.52
N SER A 38 7.13 2.20 12.41
CA SER A 38 8.27 3.11 12.31
C SER A 38 8.19 4.25 13.35
N GLY A 39 9.34 4.53 13.97
CA GLY A 39 9.57 5.71 14.79
C GLY A 39 9.87 6.98 13.99
N ASP A 40 10.11 6.83 12.68
CA ASP A 40 10.58 7.91 11.82
C ASP A 40 9.48 8.97 11.60
N SER A 41 9.82 10.23 11.91
CA SER A 41 8.87 11.34 11.83
C SER A 41 8.40 11.64 10.39
N TYR A 42 9.24 11.43 9.38
CA TYR A 42 8.87 11.64 7.98
C TYR A 42 7.92 10.55 7.50
N VAL A 43 8.16 9.29 7.87
CA VAL A 43 7.24 8.18 7.55
C VAL A 43 5.85 8.41 8.17
N ARG A 44 5.80 8.80 9.45
CA ARG A 44 4.54 9.11 10.14
C ARG A 44 3.81 10.30 9.52
N ALA A 45 4.54 11.39 9.24
CA ALA A 45 3.98 12.57 8.60
C ALA A 45 3.45 12.27 7.20
N PHE A 46 4.15 11.42 6.44
CA PHE A 46 3.72 11.01 5.10
C PHE A 46 2.40 10.24 5.13
N LEU A 47 2.26 9.23 6.01
CA LEU A 47 1.00 8.50 6.17
C LEU A 47 -0.12 9.43 6.64
N SER A 48 0.13 10.29 7.63
CA SER A 48 -0.87 11.23 8.14
C SER A 48 -1.35 12.18 7.04
N ARG A 49 -0.44 12.70 6.21
CA ARG A 49 -0.78 13.60 5.10
C ARG A 49 -1.57 12.89 4.01
N ALA A 50 -1.18 11.66 3.66
CA ALA A 50 -1.90 10.82 2.72
C ALA A 50 -3.36 10.62 3.15
N LEU A 51 -3.58 10.21 4.40
CA LEU A 51 -4.92 9.98 4.92
C LEU A 51 -5.71 11.28 5.08
N ALA A 52 -5.08 12.37 5.51
CA ALA A 52 -5.74 13.67 5.63
C ALA A 52 -6.23 14.21 4.27
N GLN A 53 -5.45 14.04 3.20
CA GLN A 53 -5.84 14.46 1.86
C GLN A 53 -7.04 13.67 1.33
N GLN A 54 -7.06 12.36 1.55
CA GLN A 54 -8.12 11.51 0.99
C GLN A 54 -9.39 11.49 1.84
N ARG A 55 -9.27 11.54 3.18
CA ARG A 55 -10.36 11.26 4.13
C ARG A 55 -10.77 12.46 4.98
N GLY A 56 -10.01 13.55 4.98
CA GLY A 56 -10.31 14.75 5.78
C GLY A 56 -10.57 14.41 7.25
N SER A 57 -11.82 14.59 7.70
CA SER A 57 -12.25 14.30 9.08
C SER A 57 -12.13 12.83 9.48
N GLU A 58 -12.17 11.88 8.53
CA GLU A 58 -12.08 10.44 8.79
C GLU A 58 -10.63 9.92 8.83
N ALA A 59 -9.63 10.79 8.67
CA ALA A 59 -8.22 10.37 8.57
C ALA A 59 -7.74 9.59 9.82
N ASN A 60 -8.17 9.99 11.02
CA ASN A 60 -7.81 9.31 12.27
C ASN A 60 -8.40 7.90 12.37
N GLU A 61 -9.63 7.72 11.89
CA GLU A 61 -10.31 6.42 11.86
C GLU A 61 -9.63 5.49 10.85
N ALA A 62 -9.30 6.00 9.66
CA ALA A 62 -8.54 5.25 8.65
C ALA A 62 -7.15 4.83 9.18
N ALA A 63 -6.46 5.72 9.90
CA ALA A 63 -5.18 5.40 10.54
C ALA A 63 -5.33 4.30 11.60
N SER A 64 -6.36 4.39 12.47
CA SER A 64 -6.64 3.38 13.50
C SER A 64 -6.95 2.01 12.90
N ARG A 65 -7.79 1.96 11.85
CA ARG A 65 -8.08 0.74 11.09
C ARG A 65 -6.82 0.16 10.46
N PHE A 66 -5.96 1.00 9.88
CA PHE A 66 -4.70 0.53 9.33
C PHE A 66 -3.75 -0.04 10.39
N HIS A 67 -3.63 0.61 11.55
CA HIS A 67 -2.77 0.12 12.64
C HIS A 67 -3.27 -1.19 13.24
N SER A 68 -4.59 -1.39 13.36
CA SER A 68 -5.18 -2.61 13.90
C SER A 68 -5.26 -3.75 12.90
N ALA A 69 -5.60 -3.44 11.65
CA ALA A 69 -6.02 -4.43 10.66
C ALA A 69 -5.05 -4.56 9.46
N GLY A 70 -4.02 -3.72 9.38
CA GLY A 70 -3.08 -3.69 8.25
C GLY A 70 -3.68 -3.04 7.00
N TRP A 71 -3.18 -3.42 5.83
CA TRP A 71 -3.55 -2.79 4.55
C TRP A 71 -5.07 -2.71 4.31
N THR A 72 -5.52 -1.57 3.79
CA THR A 72 -6.83 -1.41 3.15
C THR A 72 -6.63 -0.81 1.77
N SER A 73 -7.61 -1.00 0.87
CA SER A 73 -7.57 -0.41 -0.47
C SER A 73 -7.48 1.12 -0.41
N GLU A 74 -8.14 1.76 0.54
CA GLU A 74 -8.11 3.22 0.69
C GLU A 74 -6.74 3.71 1.15
N VAL A 75 -6.09 3.02 2.09
CA VAL A 75 -4.72 3.38 2.49
C VAL A 75 -3.74 3.24 1.32
N LEU A 76 -3.90 2.21 0.48
CA LEU A 76 -3.06 2.03 -0.70
C LEU A 76 -3.22 3.18 -1.70
N GLU A 77 -4.46 3.63 -1.95
CA GLU A 77 -4.71 4.78 -2.82
C GLU A 77 -4.19 6.08 -2.22
N ALA A 78 -4.47 6.35 -0.95
CA ALA A 78 -3.97 7.53 -0.25
C ALA A 78 -2.46 7.63 -0.35
N LEU A 79 -1.75 6.53 -0.09
CA LEU A 79 -0.29 6.49 -0.17
C LEU A 79 0.19 6.69 -1.61
N ARG A 80 -0.52 6.15 -2.62
CA ARG A 80 -0.18 6.36 -4.02
C ARG A 80 -0.33 7.83 -4.41
N GLU A 81 -1.46 8.44 -4.09
CA GLU A 81 -1.76 9.84 -4.38
C GLU A 81 -0.74 10.75 -3.71
N GLN A 82 -0.47 10.52 -2.42
CA GLN A 82 0.55 11.24 -1.69
C GLN A 82 1.95 11.02 -2.29
N TRP A 83 2.31 9.80 -2.69
CA TRP A 83 3.60 9.51 -3.33
C TRP A 83 3.77 10.33 -4.59
N VAL A 84 2.79 10.28 -5.51
CA VAL A 84 2.80 11.03 -6.77
C VAL A 84 2.89 12.54 -6.53
N ALA A 85 2.13 13.07 -5.56
CA ALA A 85 2.13 14.49 -5.22
C ALA A 85 3.40 14.96 -4.48
N THR A 86 4.15 14.04 -3.87
CA THR A 86 5.37 14.38 -3.12
C THR A 86 6.55 14.58 -4.07
N ALA A 87 7.22 15.72 -3.97
CA ALA A 87 8.41 16.03 -4.77
C ALA A 87 9.59 15.10 -4.45
N ILE A 88 10.49 14.87 -5.41
CA ILE A 88 11.59 13.89 -5.30
C ILE A 88 12.50 14.18 -4.08
N ASP A 89 12.82 15.44 -3.83
CA ASP A 89 13.62 15.91 -2.69
C ASP A 89 12.95 15.67 -1.33
N GLN A 90 11.61 15.56 -1.32
CA GLN A 90 10.85 15.19 -0.13
C GLN A 90 10.77 13.67 0.02
N ARG A 91 10.64 12.92 -1.09
CA ARG A 91 10.62 11.45 -1.08
C ARG A 91 11.92 10.88 -0.49
N VAL A 92 13.07 11.47 -0.79
CA VAL A 92 14.37 10.98 -0.26
C VAL A 92 14.45 11.02 1.27
N ARG A 93 13.63 11.87 1.94
CA ARG A 93 13.57 11.94 3.40
C ARG A 93 12.93 10.70 4.05
N LEU A 94 12.24 9.87 3.27
CA LEU A 94 11.64 8.62 3.75
C LEU A 94 12.65 7.45 3.79
N ALA A 95 13.77 7.57 3.07
CA ALA A 95 14.75 6.49 2.95
C ALA A 95 15.28 5.98 4.30
N PRO A 96 15.63 6.83 5.30
CA PRO A 96 16.08 6.35 6.59
C PRO A 96 15.04 5.47 7.31
N GLY A 97 13.75 5.86 7.25
CA GLY A 97 12.65 5.09 7.82
C GLY A 97 12.39 3.77 7.10
N PHE A 98 12.57 3.73 5.77
CA PHE A 98 12.42 2.51 4.98
C PHE A 98 13.57 1.52 5.21
N HIS A 99 14.81 2.03 5.29
CA HIS A 99 15.99 1.18 5.51
C HIS A 99 15.98 0.44 6.84
N GLN A 100 15.32 0.96 7.88
CA GLN A 100 15.11 0.25 9.16
C GLN A 100 14.37 -1.09 8.99
N PHE A 101 13.64 -1.27 7.89
CA PHE A 101 12.85 -2.46 7.56
C PHE A 101 13.39 -3.20 6.32
N ASN A 102 14.64 -2.93 5.93
CA ASN A 102 15.32 -3.56 4.79
C ASN A 102 14.59 -3.39 3.44
N ILE A 103 14.00 -2.22 3.21
CA ILE A 103 13.34 -1.83 1.96
C ILE A 103 13.78 -0.43 1.53
N SER A 104 13.69 -0.14 0.23
CA SER A 104 14.17 1.10 -0.39
C SER A 104 13.04 1.99 -0.92
N LEU A 105 13.38 3.19 -1.40
CA LEU A 105 12.42 4.05 -2.12
C LEU A 105 11.94 3.42 -3.43
N GLU A 106 12.82 2.70 -4.13
CA GLU A 106 12.49 1.99 -5.38
C GLU A 106 11.49 0.86 -5.11
N ASP A 107 11.62 0.17 -3.97
CA ASP A 107 10.64 -0.83 -3.55
C ASP A 107 9.25 -0.20 -3.35
N PHE A 108 9.21 1.01 -2.78
CA PHE A 108 7.97 1.74 -2.56
C PHE A 108 7.38 2.24 -3.87
N ASP A 109 8.20 2.80 -4.74
CA ASP A 109 7.80 3.27 -6.07
C ASP A 109 7.18 2.14 -6.89
N SER A 110 7.86 0.97 -6.92
CA SER A 110 7.38 -0.24 -7.59
C SER A 110 6.03 -0.71 -7.02
N LEU A 111 5.87 -0.69 -5.69
CA LEU A 111 4.61 -1.06 -5.05
C LEU A 111 3.48 -0.08 -5.40
N MET A 112 3.76 1.23 -5.35
CA MET A 112 2.79 2.26 -5.69
C MET A 112 2.38 2.18 -7.17
N ASP A 113 3.31 1.82 -8.07
CA ASP A 113 3.00 1.60 -9.48
C ASP A 113 2.10 0.39 -9.69
N LEU A 114 2.28 -0.68 -8.92
CA LEU A 114 1.37 -1.83 -8.94
C LEU A 114 -0.03 -1.47 -8.46
N VAL A 115 -0.15 -0.62 -7.44
CA VAL A 115 -1.46 -0.11 -6.99
C VAL A 115 -2.17 0.63 -8.13
N ALA A 116 -1.46 1.53 -8.81
CA ALA A 116 -2.02 2.28 -9.95
C ALA A 116 -2.44 1.36 -11.10
N LYS A 117 -1.56 0.42 -11.49
CA LYS A 117 -1.86 -0.57 -12.55
C LYS A 117 -3.06 -1.44 -12.17
N ALA A 118 -3.13 -1.89 -10.92
CA ALA A 118 -4.23 -2.72 -10.43
C ALA A 118 -5.55 -1.97 -10.52
N ARG A 119 -5.58 -0.70 -10.08
CA ARG A 119 -6.78 0.13 -10.17
C ARG A 119 -7.25 0.27 -11.61
N THR A 120 -6.36 0.67 -12.52
CA THR A 120 -6.70 0.85 -13.94
C THR A 120 -7.16 -0.45 -14.59
N ALA A 121 -6.49 -1.57 -14.34
CA ALA A 121 -6.87 -2.87 -14.92
C ALA A 121 -8.24 -3.36 -14.43
N LEU A 122 -8.55 -3.15 -13.16
CA LEU A 122 -9.86 -3.49 -12.59
C LEU A 122 -10.97 -2.56 -13.13
N GLU A 123 -10.71 -1.26 -13.20
CA GLU A 123 -11.64 -0.27 -13.76
C GLU A 123 -11.98 -0.58 -15.23
N GLN A 124 -10.99 -0.96 -16.04
CA GLN A 124 -11.19 -1.37 -17.44
C GLN A 124 -12.08 -2.62 -17.58
N ARG A 125 -12.14 -3.45 -16.54
CA ARG A 125 -13.00 -4.65 -16.46
C ARG A 125 -14.35 -4.35 -15.78
N GLY A 126 -14.64 -3.09 -15.46
CA GLY A 126 -15.85 -2.68 -14.74
C GLY A 126 -15.86 -3.09 -13.27
N GLN A 127 -14.69 -3.40 -12.69
CA GLN A 127 -14.54 -3.83 -11.31
C GLN A 127 -14.04 -2.68 -10.44
N ASN A 128 -14.50 -2.62 -9.19
CA ASN A 128 -14.04 -1.65 -8.22
C ASN A 128 -12.93 -2.24 -7.34
N MET A 129 -11.78 -1.57 -7.26
CA MET A 129 -10.63 -2.05 -6.49
C MET A 129 -10.94 -2.30 -5.02
N HIS A 130 -11.77 -1.46 -4.39
CA HIS A 130 -12.14 -1.65 -2.98
C HIS A 130 -13.00 -2.89 -2.77
N GLN A 131 -13.94 -3.16 -3.68
CA GLN A 131 -14.78 -4.36 -3.61
C GLN A 131 -13.93 -5.63 -3.78
N VAL A 132 -13.04 -5.65 -4.77
CA VAL A 132 -12.12 -6.77 -5.00
C VAL A 132 -11.22 -7.00 -3.78
N PHE A 133 -10.65 -5.92 -3.22
CA PHE A 133 -9.84 -6.01 -2.01
C PHE A 133 -10.63 -6.58 -0.82
N ALA A 134 -11.84 -6.06 -0.57
CA ALA A 134 -12.69 -6.50 0.52
C ALA A 134 -13.08 -7.98 0.39
N GLN A 135 -13.45 -8.42 -0.82
CA GLN A 135 -13.73 -9.81 -1.10
C GLN A 135 -12.51 -10.70 -0.79
N ARG A 136 -11.33 -10.35 -1.32
CA ARG A 136 -10.10 -11.12 -1.06
C ARG A 136 -9.70 -11.13 0.40
N ARG A 137 -10.04 -10.10 1.16
CA ARG A 137 -9.80 -10.04 2.60
C ARG A 137 -10.71 -10.99 3.38
N GLN A 138 -11.97 -11.14 2.97
CA GLN A 138 -12.93 -12.07 3.59
C GLN A 138 -12.58 -13.54 3.31
N GLU A 139 -12.02 -13.83 2.14
CA GLU A 139 -11.59 -15.19 1.76
C GLU A 139 -10.33 -15.66 2.50
N MET A 140 -9.63 -14.77 3.21
CA MET A 140 -8.41 -15.11 3.94
C MET A 140 -8.68 -15.62 5.35
N PRO A 141 -7.90 -16.61 5.84
CA PRO A 141 -8.03 -17.08 7.22
C PRO A 141 -7.86 -15.91 8.21
N GLY A 142 -8.89 -15.66 9.04
CA GLY A 142 -8.93 -14.52 9.96
C GLY A 142 -9.65 -13.28 9.46
N GLY A 143 -10.26 -13.31 8.26
CA GLY A 143 -11.24 -12.30 7.82
C GLY A 143 -12.54 -12.45 8.61
N THR A 144 -12.63 -11.82 9.78
CA THR A 144 -13.89 -11.77 10.53
C THR A 144 -14.95 -11.01 9.76
N GLN A 145 -16.14 -11.63 9.69
CA GLN A 145 -17.42 -11.00 9.37
C GLN A 145 -17.70 -9.79 10.26
#